data_AF-A0A257CJ90-F1
#
_entry.id   AF-A0A257CJ90-F1
#
_cell.length_a   1.000
_cell.length_b   1.000
_cell.length_c   1.000
_cell.angle_alpha   90.00
_cell.angle_beta   90.00
_cell.angle_gamma   90.00
#
_symmetry.space_group_name_H-M   'P 1'
#
loop_
_entity.id
_entity.type
_entity.pdbx_description
1 polymer ?
#
loop_
_entity_poly.entity_id
_entity_poly.type
_entity_poly.pdbx_seq_one_letter_code
_entity_poly.pdbx_strand_id
1 'polypeptide(L)'
;MFFGARLRRHALGLGLAALGLLALLAACPACAATQALDDDALAGVSGAGISLSGHLVLNGGLLDGQPLRPNLQAGFQNDGVTTWLVLHGLGGVMDWHTLTLNVRTRANGSDYLDIGLPQWVSFDQFGFRALAAQADPNAPVAAHYGGLLLNGTLQMQGHVYLWAR
;
A
#
# COMPACT_ATOMS: atom_id res chain seq x y z
N MET A 1 69.90 -5.47 -48.59
CA MET A 1 69.71 -4.01 -48.42
C MET A 1 68.27 -3.76 -48.03
N PHE A 2 68.04 -3.08 -46.89
CA PHE A 2 66.96 -2.12 -46.58
C PHE A 2 65.49 -2.46 -46.94
N PHE A 3 64.40 -2.23 -46.20
CA PHE A 3 63.96 -1.38 -45.09
C PHE A 3 62.67 -2.09 -44.56
N GLY A 4 62.20 -2.02 -43.32
CA GLY A 4 61.83 -0.81 -42.60
C GLY A 4 60.51 -1.05 -41.86
N ALA A 5 60.51 -0.74 -40.56
CA ALA A 5 59.39 -0.85 -39.63
C ALA A 5 58.15 -0.06 -40.07
N ARG A 6 56.95 -0.62 -39.90
CA ARG A 6 55.66 0.11 -39.81
C ARG A 6 54.61 -0.69 -39.03
N LEU A 7 54.85 -0.88 -37.72
CA LEU A 7 53.77 -1.10 -36.76
C LEU A 7 53.69 0.14 -35.87
N ARG A 8 52.46 0.47 -35.41
CA ARG A 8 52.09 1.56 -34.48
C ARG A 8 51.74 2.90 -35.11
N ARG A 9 50.54 3.04 -35.70
CA ARG A 9 49.83 4.35 -35.74
C ARG A 9 48.30 4.32 -35.55
N HIS A 10 47.62 3.17 -35.61
CA HIS A 10 46.15 3.16 -35.59
C HIS A 10 45.49 2.89 -34.22
N ALA A 11 46.23 2.41 -33.22
CA ALA A 11 45.66 2.10 -31.90
C ALA A 11 45.47 3.32 -30.98
N LEU A 12 46.06 4.48 -31.29
CA LEU A 12 45.98 5.67 -30.42
C LEU A 12 44.74 6.55 -30.69
N GLY A 13 44.15 6.50 -31.89
CA GLY A 13 43.03 7.38 -32.27
C GLY A 13 41.67 6.94 -31.73
N LEU A 14 41.44 5.62 -31.64
CA LEU A 14 40.15 5.06 -31.17
C LEU A 14 39.95 5.23 -29.66
N GLY A 15 41.03 5.18 -28.87
CA GLY A 15 40.97 5.30 -27.41
C GLY A 15 40.59 6.69 -26.91
N LEU A 16 41.07 7.75 -27.59
CA LEU A 16 40.75 9.14 -27.23
C LEU A 16 39.32 9.54 -27.60
N ALA A 17 38.80 9.06 -28.73
CA ALA A 17 37.41 9.31 -29.12
C ALA A 17 36.40 8.60 -28.19
N ALA A 18 36.70 7.38 -27.78
CA ALA A 18 35.87 6.63 -26.82
C ALA A 18 35.90 7.23 -25.40
N LEU A 19 37.06 7.73 -24.93
CA LEU A 19 37.15 8.43 -23.65
C LEU A 19 36.39 9.77 -23.67
N GLY A 20 36.45 10.51 -24.77
CA GLY A 20 35.73 11.78 -24.93
C GLY A 20 34.21 11.62 -24.89
N LEU A 21 33.70 10.54 -25.49
CA LEU A 21 32.26 10.23 -25.48
C LEU A 21 31.77 9.77 -24.10
N LEU A 22 32.58 8.98 -23.37
CA LEU A 22 32.27 8.56 -22.00
C LEU A 22 32.32 9.73 -20.99
N ALA A 23 33.22 10.70 -21.21
CA ALA A 23 33.31 11.91 -20.40
C ALA A 23 32.14 12.88 -20.62
N LEU A 24 31.56 12.93 -21.83
CA LEU A 24 30.35 13.72 -22.10
C LEU A 24 29.08 13.13 -21.47
N LEU A 25 29.00 11.80 -21.32
CA LEU A 25 27.87 11.12 -20.66
C LEU A 25 27.89 11.23 -19.13
N ALA A 26 29.05 11.50 -18.54
CA ALA A 26 29.22 11.66 -17.09
C ALA A 26 28.91 13.08 -16.57
N ALA A 27 28.68 14.05 -17.46
CA ALA A 27 28.55 15.46 -17.10
C ALA A 27 27.10 15.94 -16.87
N CYS A 28 26.11 15.04 -16.81
CA CYS A 28 24.73 15.43 -16.55
C CYS A 28 24.30 14.95 -15.15
N PRO A 29 24.66 15.65 -14.07
CA PRO A 29 23.86 15.56 -12.87
C PRO A 29 22.57 16.34 -13.20
N ALA A 30 21.54 15.64 -13.66
CA ALA A 30 20.18 16.16 -13.62
C ALA A 30 19.70 16.19 -12.15
N CYS A 31 20.45 16.89 -11.30
CA CYS A 31 20.06 17.28 -9.96
C CYS A 31 19.49 18.68 -10.10
N ALA A 32 18.30 18.79 -10.68
CA ALA A 32 17.54 20.02 -10.61
C ALA A 32 17.35 20.36 -9.13
N ALA A 33 17.73 21.57 -8.73
CA ALA A 33 17.46 22.06 -7.39
C ALA A 33 15.95 22.00 -7.13
N THR A 34 15.55 21.59 -5.93
CA THR A 34 14.14 21.59 -5.52
C THR A 34 13.59 23.00 -5.65
N GLN A 35 12.81 23.25 -6.69
CA GLN A 35 12.14 24.52 -6.93
C GLN A 35 10.77 24.48 -6.28
N ALA A 36 10.46 25.49 -5.46
CA ALA A 36 9.10 25.70 -4.99
C ALA A 36 8.22 26.06 -6.20
N LEU A 37 7.14 25.30 -6.38
CA LEU A 37 6.12 25.57 -7.40
C LEU A 37 5.15 26.61 -6.82
N ASP A 38 4.78 27.61 -7.62
CA ASP A 38 3.65 28.48 -7.32
C ASP A 38 2.32 27.73 -7.53
N ASP A 39 1.20 28.30 -7.07
CA ASP A 39 -0.10 27.62 -7.06
C ASP A 39 -0.57 27.22 -8.47
N ASP A 40 -0.27 28.04 -9.49
CA ASP A 40 -0.63 27.77 -10.88
C ASP A 40 0.23 26.63 -11.46
N ALA A 41 1.53 26.61 -11.16
CA ALA A 41 2.42 25.52 -11.55
C ALA A 41 2.13 24.24 -10.76
N LEU A 42 1.72 24.34 -9.49
CA LEU A 42 1.32 23.23 -8.63
C LEU A 42 0.01 22.60 -9.11
N ALA A 43 -0.94 23.43 -9.59
CA ALA A 43 -2.14 22.96 -10.28
C ALA A 43 -1.83 22.26 -11.62
N GLY A 44 -0.73 22.64 -12.27
CA GLY A 44 -0.19 21.98 -13.45
C GLY A 44 0.58 20.69 -13.18
N VAL A 45 0.90 20.38 -11.91
CA VAL A 45 1.54 19.11 -11.54
C VAL A 45 0.53 17.97 -11.68
N SER A 46 0.58 17.30 -12.82
CA SER A 46 0.01 15.97 -12.99
C SER A 46 0.97 14.92 -12.42
N GLY A 47 1.10 14.93 -11.09
CA GLY A 47 1.89 13.94 -10.34
C GLY A 47 1.00 12.80 -9.86
N ALA A 48 1.54 11.57 -9.92
CA ALA A 48 0.86 10.40 -9.38
C ALA A 48 0.31 10.71 -7.98
N GLY A 49 -0.95 10.38 -7.75
CA GLY A 49 -1.63 10.61 -6.49
C GLY A 49 -0.93 9.93 -5.31
N ILE A 50 -1.51 10.07 -4.13
CA ILE A 50 -0.87 9.63 -2.89
C ILE A 50 -0.84 8.10 -2.86
N SER A 51 0.33 7.51 -2.66
CA SER A 51 0.48 6.08 -2.36
C SER A 51 0.59 5.89 -0.85
N LEU A 52 -0.27 5.05 -0.30
CA LEU A 52 -0.39 4.69 1.10
C LEU A 52 -0.01 3.22 1.27
N SER A 53 0.95 2.96 2.15
CA SER A 53 1.27 1.61 2.65
C SER A 53 1.20 1.66 4.16
N GLY A 54 0.86 0.54 4.79
CA GLY A 54 0.65 0.54 6.23
C GLY A 54 0.79 -0.82 6.86
N HIS A 55 1.05 -0.77 8.16
CA HIS A 55 1.09 -1.88 9.08
C HIS A 55 0.04 -1.62 10.16
N LEU A 56 -0.99 -2.46 10.21
CA LEU A 56 -2.05 -2.39 11.22
C LEU A 56 -1.91 -3.59 12.15
N VAL A 57 -1.73 -3.32 13.44
CA VAL A 57 -1.84 -4.33 14.50
C VAL A 57 -3.10 -4.06 15.30
N LEU A 58 -4.03 -5.00 15.26
CA LEU A 58 -5.27 -4.92 16.02
C LEU A 58 -5.21 -5.88 17.20
N ASN A 59 -5.44 -5.37 18.42
CA ASN A 59 -5.47 -6.16 19.65
C ASN A 59 -4.25 -7.10 19.79
N GLY A 60 -3.04 -6.54 19.59
CA GLY A 60 -1.78 -7.28 19.51
C GLY A 60 -1.50 -8.21 20.70
N GLY A 61 -2.02 -7.90 21.90
CA GLY A 61 -1.90 -8.81 23.04
C GLY A 61 -2.50 -10.20 22.82
N LEU A 62 -3.44 -10.37 21.88
CA LEU A 62 -3.94 -11.69 21.48
C LEU A 62 -2.86 -12.55 20.79
N LEU A 63 -1.91 -11.91 20.10
CA LEU A 63 -0.73 -12.56 19.51
C LEU A 63 0.23 -13.05 20.61
N ASP A 64 0.24 -12.34 21.74
CA ASP A 64 1.06 -12.66 22.93
C ASP A 64 0.36 -13.63 23.90
N GLY A 65 -0.77 -14.22 23.51
CA GLY A 65 -1.50 -15.21 24.31
C GLY A 65 -2.40 -14.62 25.40
N GLN A 66 -2.75 -13.33 25.33
CA GLN A 66 -3.74 -12.76 26.25
C GLN A 66 -5.10 -13.48 26.13
N PRO A 67 -5.87 -13.58 27.23
CA PRO A 67 -7.18 -14.21 27.21
C PRO A 67 -8.12 -13.56 26.20
N LEU A 68 -8.92 -14.40 25.55
CA LEU A 68 -9.93 -13.94 24.60
C LEU A 68 -10.96 -13.06 25.30
N ARG A 69 -11.17 -11.85 24.79
CA ARG A 69 -12.16 -10.89 25.30
C ARG A 69 -13.06 -10.40 24.18
N PRO A 70 -14.32 -10.05 24.47
CA PRO A 70 -15.13 -9.30 23.54
C PRO A 70 -14.48 -7.94 23.29
N ASN A 71 -14.31 -7.58 22.03
CA ASN A 71 -13.66 -6.32 21.64
C ASN A 71 -14.34 -5.61 20.46
N LEU A 72 -15.39 -6.21 19.90
CA LEU A 72 -16.37 -5.52 19.07
C LEU A 72 -17.76 -6.06 19.41
N GLN A 73 -18.72 -5.17 19.59
CA GLN A 73 -20.09 -5.53 19.92
C GLN A 73 -21.09 -4.59 19.26
N ALA A 74 -22.25 -5.13 18.89
CA ALA A 74 -23.38 -4.37 18.37
C ALA A 74 -24.67 -4.87 19.04
N GLY A 75 -25.40 -3.96 19.69
CA GLY A 75 -26.67 -4.26 20.35
C GLY A 75 -27.84 -4.10 19.39
N PHE A 76 -28.83 -4.99 19.50
CA PHE A 76 -30.10 -4.91 18.80
C PHE A 76 -31.25 -5.38 19.69
N GLN A 77 -32.45 -4.86 19.44
CA GLN A 77 -33.64 -5.29 20.18
C GLN A 77 -34.19 -6.58 19.55
N ASN A 78 -34.47 -7.58 20.39
CA ASN A 78 -35.16 -8.80 20.01
C ASN A 78 -36.21 -9.10 21.08
N ASP A 79 -37.50 -9.07 20.71
CA ASP A 79 -38.63 -9.31 21.62
C ASP A 79 -38.58 -8.51 22.94
N GLY A 80 -38.16 -7.24 22.86
CA GLY A 80 -38.06 -6.35 24.02
C GLY A 80 -36.80 -6.54 24.88
N VAL A 81 -35.91 -7.48 24.52
CA VAL A 81 -34.64 -7.73 25.19
C VAL A 81 -33.49 -7.25 24.29
N THR A 82 -32.52 -6.53 24.86
CA THR A 82 -31.29 -6.19 24.12
C THR A 82 -30.44 -7.45 23.97
N THR A 83 -30.24 -7.87 22.72
CA THR A 83 -29.32 -8.93 22.34
C THR A 83 -28.10 -8.30 21.69
N TRP A 84 -26.92 -8.84 22.00
CA TRP A 84 -25.65 -8.33 21.50
C TRP A 84 -25.05 -9.32 20.53
N LEU A 85 -24.71 -8.86 19.33
CA LEU A 85 -23.75 -9.52 18.46
C LEU A 85 -22.36 -9.17 18.95
N VAL A 86 -21.53 -10.17 19.26
CA VAL A 86 -20.22 -9.96 19.88
C VAL A 86 -19.14 -10.74 19.12
N LEU A 87 -18.06 -10.04 18.77
CA LEU A 87 -16.82 -10.66 18.30
C LEU A 87 -15.83 -10.75 19.46
N HIS A 88 -15.37 -11.98 19.71
CA HIS A 88 -14.33 -12.26 20.67
C HIS A 88 -12.99 -12.41 19.97
N GLY A 89 -12.02 -11.68 20.48
CA GLY A 89 -10.65 -11.67 19.99
C GLY A 89 -10.52 -11.32 18.53
N LEU A 90 -11.24 -10.28 18.09
CA LEU A 90 -10.92 -9.62 16.83
C LEU A 90 -9.50 -9.05 16.94
N GLY A 91 -8.56 -9.47 16.13
CA GLY A 91 -7.18 -9.00 16.20
C GLY A 91 -6.30 -9.59 15.12
N GLY A 92 -5.00 -9.35 15.24
CA GLY A 92 -3.96 -9.79 14.32
C GLY A 92 -3.30 -8.64 13.56
N VAL A 93 -2.46 -8.99 12.59
CA VAL A 93 -1.69 -8.05 11.78
C VAL A 93 -2.23 -8.02 10.36
N MET A 94 -2.36 -6.81 9.81
CA MET A 94 -2.63 -6.58 8.40
C MET A 94 -1.61 -5.59 7.85
N ASP A 95 -0.87 -6.01 6.83
CA ASP A 95 0.01 -5.13 6.06
C ASP A 95 -0.55 -4.93 4.68
N TRP A 96 -0.38 -3.74 4.12
CA TRP A 96 -0.67 -3.50 2.72
C TRP A 96 0.37 -2.60 2.09
N HIS A 97 0.58 -2.82 0.80
CA HIS A 97 1.48 -2.00 -0.01
C HIS A 97 0.73 -1.38 -1.19
N THR A 98 0.96 -0.07 -1.36
CA THR A 98 0.56 0.68 -2.56
C THR A 98 -0.95 0.82 -2.76
N LEU A 99 -1.71 1.23 -1.74
CA LEU A 99 -3.03 1.81 -1.95
C LEU A 99 -2.84 3.20 -2.59
N THR A 100 -3.45 3.50 -3.73
CA THR A 100 -3.28 4.82 -4.37
C THR A 100 -4.53 5.67 -4.27
N LEU A 101 -4.38 6.98 -4.13
CA LEU A 101 -5.46 7.96 -4.07
C LEU A 101 -5.16 9.09 -5.06
N ASN A 102 -5.91 9.14 -6.16
CA ASN A 102 -5.69 10.10 -7.24
C ASN A 102 -6.96 10.90 -7.48
N VAL A 103 -6.85 12.21 -7.70
CA VAL A 103 -7.95 12.98 -8.29
C VAL A 103 -7.74 13.00 -9.80
N ARG A 104 -8.79 12.70 -10.56
CA ARG A 104 -8.76 12.65 -12.02
C ARG A 104 -9.94 13.41 -12.60
N THR A 105 -9.75 14.00 -13.76
CA THR A 105 -10.82 14.68 -14.52
C THR A 105 -11.39 13.75 -15.58
N ARG A 106 -12.72 13.69 -15.70
CA ARG A 106 -13.44 12.94 -16.75
C ARG A 106 -13.48 13.74 -18.05
N ALA A 107 -13.79 13.06 -19.15
CA ALA A 107 -13.94 13.67 -20.47
C ALA A 107 -15.04 14.77 -20.54
N ASN A 108 -16.00 14.75 -19.60
CA ASN A 108 -17.05 15.77 -19.46
C ASN A 108 -16.63 16.97 -18.60
N GLY A 109 -15.36 17.06 -18.19
CA GLY A 109 -14.83 18.15 -17.35
C GLY A 109 -15.14 18.03 -15.85
N SER A 110 -15.77 16.94 -15.40
CA SER A 110 -16.04 16.72 -13.97
C SER A 110 -14.99 15.84 -13.32
N ASP A 111 -14.64 16.12 -12.07
CA ASP A 111 -13.64 15.35 -11.35
C ASP A 111 -14.21 14.08 -10.71
N TYR A 112 -13.31 13.14 -10.42
CA TYR A 112 -13.55 11.93 -9.64
C TYR A 112 -12.30 11.55 -8.85
N LEU A 113 -12.52 10.84 -7.76
CA LEU A 113 -11.48 10.22 -6.96
C LEU A 113 -11.26 8.79 -7.45
N ASP A 114 -10.04 8.46 -7.82
CA ASP A 114 -9.57 7.13 -8.21
C ASP A 114 -8.73 6.53 -7.08
N ILE A 115 -9.30 5.51 -6.43
CA ILE A 115 -8.65 4.74 -5.38
C ILE A 115 -8.14 3.44 -6.00
N GLY A 116 -6.84 3.35 -6.27
CA GLY A 116 -6.23 2.09 -6.72
C GLY A 116 -6.04 1.13 -5.55
N LEU A 117 -6.49 -0.11 -5.72
CA LEU A 117 -6.39 -1.15 -4.70
C LEU A 117 -4.92 -1.49 -4.39
N PRO A 118 -4.60 -1.91 -3.15
CA PRO A 118 -3.25 -2.33 -2.81
C PRO A 118 -2.82 -3.52 -3.67
N GLN A 119 -1.60 -3.48 -4.22
CA GLN A 119 -1.10 -4.61 -5.03
C GLN A 119 -0.94 -5.88 -4.19
N TRP A 120 -0.63 -5.68 -2.91
CA TRP A 120 -0.38 -6.76 -1.98
C TRP A 120 -0.91 -6.40 -0.60
N VAL A 121 -1.58 -7.36 0.02
CA VAL A 121 -2.03 -7.32 1.41
C VAL A 121 -1.61 -8.62 2.09
N SER A 122 -1.02 -8.56 3.28
CA SER A 122 -0.79 -9.75 4.11
C SER A 122 -1.59 -9.70 5.40
N PHE A 123 -1.88 -10.90 5.89
CA PHE A 123 -2.54 -11.15 7.15
C PHE A 123 -1.70 -12.13 7.96
N ASP A 124 -1.47 -11.79 9.22
CA ASP A 124 -0.93 -12.72 10.22
C ASP A 124 -1.89 -12.77 11.41
N GLN A 125 -2.47 -13.95 11.60
CA GLN A 125 -3.48 -14.23 12.60
C GLN A 125 -4.67 -13.25 12.63
N PHE A 126 -4.98 -12.61 11.50
CA PHE A 126 -5.98 -11.56 11.39
C PHE A 126 -7.41 -12.12 11.36
N GLY A 127 -8.30 -11.57 12.16
CA GLY A 127 -9.71 -11.95 12.20
C GLY A 127 -10.21 -12.10 13.63
N PHE A 128 -11.28 -12.89 13.83
CA PHE A 128 -11.91 -13.07 15.14
C PHE A 128 -12.01 -14.56 15.48
N ARG A 129 -11.94 -14.89 16.78
CA ARG A 129 -11.93 -16.28 17.23
C ARG A 129 -13.34 -16.82 17.48
N ALA A 130 -14.27 -15.97 17.92
CA ALA A 130 -15.66 -16.38 18.07
C ALA A 130 -16.63 -15.23 17.77
N LEU A 131 -17.71 -15.54 17.05
CA LEU A 131 -18.89 -14.69 16.86
C LEU A 131 -20.04 -15.27 17.67
N ALA A 132 -20.69 -14.48 18.51
CA ALA A 132 -21.81 -14.94 19.34
C ALA A 132 -22.94 -13.90 19.40
N ALA A 133 -24.14 -14.38 19.73
CA ALA A 133 -25.27 -13.55 20.10
C ALA A 133 -25.60 -13.82 21.57
N GLN A 134 -25.57 -12.80 22.43
CA GLN A 134 -25.72 -12.96 23.88
C GLN A 134 -26.44 -11.78 24.55
N ALA A 135 -27.09 -12.02 25.68
CA ALA A 135 -27.82 -10.99 26.43
C ALA A 135 -26.87 -10.05 27.20
N ASP A 136 -25.74 -10.58 27.70
CA ASP A 136 -24.66 -9.79 28.31
C ASP A 136 -23.44 -9.80 27.37
N PRO A 137 -23.01 -8.63 26.84
CA PRO A 137 -21.91 -8.58 25.89
C PRO A 137 -20.54 -8.91 26.52
N ASN A 138 -20.41 -8.85 27.86
CA ASN A 138 -19.15 -9.13 28.56
C ASN A 138 -19.07 -10.55 29.12
N ALA A 139 -20.14 -11.33 29.00
CA ALA A 139 -20.16 -12.70 29.47
C ALA A 139 -19.16 -13.58 28.69
N PRO A 140 -18.64 -14.65 29.31
CA PRO A 140 -17.88 -15.67 28.60
C PRO A 140 -18.71 -16.30 27.47
N VAL A 141 -18.10 -16.56 26.32
CA VAL A 141 -18.74 -17.27 25.21
C VAL A 141 -18.93 -18.74 25.58
N ALA A 142 -20.19 -19.14 25.77
CA ALA A 142 -20.58 -20.53 25.99
C ALA A 142 -20.88 -21.27 24.67
N ALA A 143 -21.45 -20.57 23.69
CA ALA A 143 -21.74 -21.07 22.35
C ALA A 143 -21.45 -19.97 21.32
N HIS A 144 -20.94 -20.34 20.15
CA HIS A 144 -20.57 -19.39 19.11
C HIS A 144 -20.87 -19.92 17.70
N TYR A 145 -21.11 -18.99 16.78
CA TYR A 145 -21.33 -19.24 15.36
C TYR A 145 -20.05 -19.49 14.56
N GLY A 146 -18.90 -19.55 15.24
CA GLY A 146 -17.60 -19.84 14.64
C GLY A 146 -16.66 -18.65 14.65
N GLY A 147 -15.53 -18.79 13.97
CA GLY A 147 -14.47 -17.79 13.87
C GLY A 147 -13.97 -17.64 12.44
N LEU A 148 -13.29 -16.54 12.17
CA LEU A 148 -12.56 -16.31 10.92
C LEU A 148 -11.12 -15.99 11.25
N LEU A 149 -10.20 -16.73 10.65
CA LEU A 149 -8.78 -16.50 10.80
C LEU A 149 -8.10 -16.47 9.43
N LEU A 150 -7.49 -15.34 9.11
CA LEU A 150 -6.76 -15.09 7.88
C LEU A 150 -5.26 -15.15 8.18
N ASN A 151 -4.58 -16.01 7.43
CA ASN A 151 -3.12 -16.09 7.40
C ASN A 151 -2.69 -16.21 5.94
N GLY A 152 -1.77 -15.36 5.51
CA GLY A 152 -1.24 -15.38 4.15
C GLY A 152 -1.44 -14.05 3.44
N THR A 153 -1.38 -14.09 2.11
CA THR A 153 -1.30 -12.90 1.28
C THR A 153 -2.36 -12.88 0.20
N LEU A 154 -2.93 -11.71 -0.05
CA LEU A 154 -3.81 -11.45 -1.19
C LEU A 154 -3.09 -10.52 -2.16
N GLN A 155 -3.15 -10.86 -3.44
CA GLN A 155 -2.80 -9.93 -4.52
C GLN A 155 -4.09 -9.37 -5.11
N MET A 156 -4.15 -8.05 -5.23
CA MET A 156 -5.34 -7.37 -5.74
C MET A 156 -4.92 -6.40 -6.84
N GLN A 157 -5.77 -6.28 -7.85
CA GLN A 157 -5.65 -5.27 -8.89
C GLN A 157 -7.03 -4.70 -9.14
N GLY A 158 -7.11 -3.38 -9.26
CA GLY A 158 -8.37 -2.71 -9.54
C GLY A 158 -8.38 -1.31 -8.99
N HIS A 159 -9.47 -0.61 -9.29
CA HIS A 159 -9.67 0.78 -8.92
C HIS A 159 -11.12 0.97 -8.48
N VAL A 160 -11.32 1.77 -7.44
CA VAL A 160 -12.62 2.26 -7.01
C VAL A 160 -12.71 3.73 -7.42
N TYR A 161 -13.69 4.04 -8.26
CA TYR A 161 -13.94 5.41 -8.71
C TYR A 161 -15.10 6.00 -7.93
N LEU A 162 -14.88 7.14 -7.28
CA LEU A 162 -15.90 7.87 -6.54
C LEU A 162 -16.11 9.23 -7.17
N TRP A 163 -17.37 9.61 -7.36
CA TRP A 163 -17.73 10.93 -7.86
C TRP A 163 -18.99 11.44 -7.16
N ALA A 164 -19.06 12.77 -6.99
CA ALA A 164 -20.28 13.41 -6.53
C ALA A 164 -21.35 13.38 -7.63
N ARG A 165 -22.62 13.28 -7.21
CA ARG A 165 -23.80 13.47 -8.05
C ARG A 165 -24.31 14.89 -7.93
#